data_AF-A0AA88N4A7-F1
#
_entry.id   AF-A0AA88N4A7-F1
#
_cell.length_a   1.000
_cell.length_b   1.000
_cell.length_c   1.000
_cell.angle_alpha   90.00
_cell.angle_beta   90.00
_cell.angle_gamma   90.00
#
_symmetry.space_group_name_H-M   'P 1'
#
loop_
_entity.id
_entity.type
_entity.pdbx_description
1 polymer ?
#
loop_
_entity_poly.entity_id
_entity_poly.type
_entity_poly.pdbx_seq_one_letter_code
_entity_poly.pdbx_strand_id
1 'polypeptide(L)'
;MGCSHSKKKSKGKKGEKTRKDKSNQNDGGKRLSGEQDACLEKQVERFEWQLRILKEVLSANGNLERAELLKEHADEDVCALVLSILDKVKTETTADLNIVHEQKSRTATEEHDRHVEALQKQHLQEKTELTETFDAAEKILKGKVEEQAAELQVYNKLKRRVDESTFKEDLHRNIQAHGSPGAFWESEQESLLFVIEMKSERVQEQSRKLQQMEALVEKNLSLEDQIIHVLQQNEDLRVRIDNCQTLIQQLSKEQQDLKVALERQAALNQKLSQEKEQLMFKLRNRDSCPTIHLPAMMPEITQS
;
A
#
# COMPACT_ATOMS: atom_id res chain seq x y z
N MET A 1 -57.68 23.40 -3.39
CA MET A 1 -56.52 23.68 -2.51
C MET A 1 -55.31 23.82 -3.43
N GLY A 2 -54.72 24.96 -3.76
CA GLY A 2 -54.83 26.37 -3.43
C GLY A 2 -53.63 27.00 -4.18
N CYS A 3 -53.90 27.98 -5.04
CA CYS A 3 -52.94 28.59 -5.96
C CYS A 3 -51.91 29.51 -5.26
N SER A 4 -50.77 29.75 -5.93
CA SER A 4 -50.13 31.07 -6.22
C SER A 4 -48.59 30.94 -6.19
N HIS A 5 -47.87 30.98 -7.32
CA HIS A 5 -47.46 32.13 -8.14
C HIS A 5 -46.66 33.23 -7.40
N SER A 6 -45.40 33.40 -7.81
CA SER A 6 -44.84 34.74 -8.06
C SER A 6 -43.74 34.72 -9.13
N LYS A 7 -44.02 35.49 -10.20
CA LYS A 7 -43.14 35.90 -11.29
C LYS A 7 -42.59 37.32 -10.99
N LYS A 8 -41.36 37.59 -11.41
CA LYS A 8 -40.81 38.87 -11.94
C LYS A 8 -39.37 38.54 -12.38
N LYS A 9 -38.90 38.59 -13.63
CA LYS A 9 -39.10 39.38 -14.86
C LYS A 9 -38.61 40.84 -14.79
N SER A 10 -37.41 41.08 -15.31
CA SER A 10 -37.03 42.17 -16.24
C SER A 10 -35.68 41.77 -16.91
N LYS A 11 -35.51 41.61 -18.24
CA LYS A 11 -35.42 42.61 -19.34
C LYS A 11 -34.47 43.76 -18.96
N GLY A 12 -33.39 44.11 -19.66
CA GLY A 12 -32.85 43.88 -21.03
C GLY A 12 -31.46 44.56 -21.05
N LYS A 13 -30.76 44.93 -22.13
CA LYS A 13 -30.69 44.66 -23.58
C LYS A 13 -29.40 45.40 -24.03
N LYS A 14 -28.59 44.76 -24.89
CA LYS A 14 -27.55 45.27 -25.82
C LYS A 14 -27.09 46.75 -25.78
N GLY A 15 -25.77 46.99 -25.86
CA GLY A 15 -25.23 48.20 -26.51
C GLY A 15 -23.79 48.64 -26.14
N GLU A 16 -22.80 48.07 -26.84
CA GLU A 16 -21.54 48.65 -27.38
C GLU A 16 -20.78 49.88 -26.76
N LYS A 17 -19.44 49.71 -26.66
CA LYS A 17 -18.31 50.71 -26.69
C LYS A 17 -18.26 51.77 -25.57
N THR A 18 -17.14 52.13 -24.92
CA THR A 18 -15.72 52.17 -25.33
C THR A 18 -14.85 52.42 -24.07
N ARG A 19 -13.65 51.81 -24.02
CA ARG A 19 -12.36 52.29 -23.46
C ARG A 19 -12.37 53.15 -22.18
N LYS A 20 -11.81 52.63 -21.09
CA LYS A 20 -10.47 53.03 -20.57
C LYS A 20 -10.10 52.25 -19.30
N ASP A 21 -8.87 51.74 -19.30
CA ASP A 21 -7.96 51.54 -18.18
C ASP A 21 -8.53 51.23 -16.79
N LYS A 22 -8.27 49.99 -16.33
CA LYS A 22 -7.33 49.72 -15.23
C LYS A 22 -7.21 48.21 -15.03
N SER A 23 -6.19 47.65 -15.68
CA SER A 23 -5.53 46.41 -15.26
C SER A 23 -4.88 46.66 -13.89
N ASN A 24 -5.26 45.88 -12.89
CA ASN A 24 -4.54 45.63 -11.63
C ASN A 24 -5.22 44.39 -11.02
N GLN A 25 -4.57 43.36 -10.49
CA GLN A 25 -3.18 43.05 -10.28
C GLN A 25 -3.19 41.55 -9.97
N ASN A 26 -2.59 40.74 -10.84
CA ASN A 26 -1.73 39.67 -10.36
C ASN A 26 -0.39 39.86 -11.08
N ASP A 27 0.17 41.05 -10.87
CA ASP A 27 1.51 41.48 -11.27
C ASP A 27 2.55 40.98 -10.24
N GLY A 28 2.41 39.72 -9.81
CA GLY A 28 3.38 39.03 -8.97
C GLY A 28 4.29 38.11 -9.78
N GLY A 29 3.87 37.72 -10.99
CA GLY A 29 4.64 36.82 -11.85
C GLY A 29 5.45 37.52 -12.94
N LYS A 30 5.01 38.70 -13.43
CA LYS A 30 5.62 39.32 -14.63
C LYS A 30 6.73 40.32 -14.35
N ARG A 31 6.69 41.08 -13.25
CA ARG A 31 7.89 41.82 -12.81
C ARG A 31 8.99 40.89 -12.34
N LEU A 32 8.65 39.84 -11.58
CA LEU A 32 9.62 38.85 -11.12
C LEU A 32 10.16 37.99 -12.26
N SER A 33 9.34 37.57 -13.24
CA SER A 33 9.82 36.82 -14.41
C SER A 33 10.63 37.71 -15.36
N GLY A 34 10.22 38.96 -15.62
CA GLY A 34 11.02 39.86 -16.46
C GLY A 34 12.34 40.27 -15.81
N GLU A 35 12.36 40.47 -14.49
CA GLU A 35 13.59 40.73 -13.74
C GLU A 35 14.44 39.46 -13.54
N GLN A 36 13.84 38.28 -13.37
CA GLN A 36 14.56 36.99 -13.32
C GLN A 36 15.10 36.60 -14.69
N ASP A 37 14.33 36.75 -15.77
CA ASP A 37 14.79 36.50 -17.13
C ASP A 37 15.86 37.51 -17.53
N ALA A 38 15.71 38.81 -17.20
CA ALA A 38 16.78 39.79 -17.42
C ALA A 38 18.00 39.57 -16.50
N CYS A 39 17.83 38.97 -15.32
CA CYS A 39 18.92 38.57 -14.43
C CYS A 39 19.66 37.35 -14.99
N LEU A 40 18.93 36.36 -15.48
CA LEU A 40 19.46 35.16 -16.12
C LEU A 40 20.13 35.49 -17.45
N GLU A 41 19.57 36.39 -18.25
CA GLU A 41 20.16 36.85 -19.51
C GLU A 41 21.46 37.62 -19.24
N LYS A 42 21.49 38.54 -18.25
CA LYS A 42 22.74 39.17 -17.79
C LYS A 42 23.74 38.16 -17.23
N GLN A 43 23.27 37.07 -16.62
CA GLN A 43 24.13 36.01 -16.10
C GLN A 43 24.70 35.15 -17.23
N VAL A 44 23.91 34.84 -18.26
CA VAL A 44 24.36 34.16 -19.48
C VAL A 44 25.34 35.04 -20.25
N GLU A 45 25.07 36.33 -20.44
CA GLU A 45 26.00 37.28 -21.07
C GLU A 45 27.32 37.38 -20.29
N ARG A 46 27.27 37.37 -18.95
CA ARG A 46 28.46 37.30 -18.10
C ARG A 46 29.22 36.01 -18.30
N PHE A 47 28.53 34.86 -18.34
CA PHE A 47 29.18 33.58 -18.59
C PHE A 47 29.75 33.49 -19.99
N GLU A 48 29.08 34.01 -21.01
CA GLU A 48 29.59 34.06 -22.38
C GLU A 48 30.80 34.99 -22.50
N TRP A 49 30.79 36.14 -21.82
CA TRP A 49 31.95 37.04 -21.75
C TRP A 49 33.11 36.39 -20.99
N GLN A 50 32.85 35.72 -19.87
CA GLN A 50 33.84 34.92 -19.15
C GLN A 50 34.37 33.78 -20.01
N LEU A 51 33.53 33.09 -20.78
CA LEU A 51 33.93 32.03 -21.69
C LEU A 51 34.78 32.58 -22.84
N ARG A 52 34.44 33.78 -23.33
CA ARG A 52 35.17 34.47 -24.39
C ARG A 52 36.54 34.90 -23.92
N ILE A 53 36.64 35.53 -22.74
CA ILE A 53 37.91 35.87 -22.12
C ILE A 53 38.70 34.62 -21.76
N LEU A 54 38.05 33.58 -21.24
CA LEU A 54 38.73 32.32 -20.92
C LEU A 54 39.28 31.68 -22.20
N LYS A 55 38.51 31.65 -23.29
CA LYS A 55 38.98 31.20 -24.61
C LYS A 55 40.13 32.07 -25.11
N GLU A 56 40.04 33.38 -24.98
CA GLU A 56 41.06 34.34 -25.43
C GLU A 56 42.35 34.23 -24.61
N VAL A 57 42.26 34.12 -23.28
CA VAL A 57 43.38 33.89 -22.36
C VAL A 57 43.99 32.51 -22.57
N LEU A 58 43.18 31.45 -22.74
CA LEU A 58 43.68 30.11 -23.06
C LEU A 58 44.33 30.04 -24.45
N SER A 59 43.85 30.86 -25.41
CA SER A 59 44.43 30.92 -26.76
C SER A 59 45.67 31.83 -26.83
N ALA A 60 45.72 32.90 -26.03
CA ALA A 60 46.82 33.87 -26.01
C ALA A 60 47.98 33.44 -25.11
N ASN A 61 47.72 32.68 -24.05
CA ASN A 61 48.75 32.32 -23.08
C ASN A 61 49.43 31.00 -23.48
N GLY A 62 50.53 31.14 -24.21
CA GLY A 62 51.45 30.05 -24.52
C GLY A 62 50.90 29.01 -25.48
N ASN A 63 49.86 29.28 -26.28
CA ASN A 63 49.42 28.32 -27.30
C ASN A 63 50.42 28.28 -28.49
N LEU A 64 51.01 29.44 -28.85
CA LEU A 64 52.07 29.50 -29.86
C LEU A 64 53.40 28.92 -29.33
N GLU A 65 53.83 29.34 -28.14
CA GLU A 65 55.04 28.82 -27.47
C GLU A 65 54.91 27.35 -27.07
N ARG A 66 53.74 26.88 -26.60
CA ARG A 66 53.48 25.45 -26.41
C ARG A 66 53.41 24.71 -27.73
N ALA A 67 52.82 25.28 -28.78
CA ALA A 67 52.80 24.64 -30.09
C ALA A 67 54.21 24.52 -30.68
N GLU A 68 55.09 25.51 -30.45
CA GLU A 68 56.52 25.47 -30.80
C GLU A 68 57.28 24.47 -29.93
N LEU A 69 57.09 24.46 -28.59
CA LEU A 69 57.71 23.46 -27.70
C LEU A 69 57.22 22.03 -27.99
N LEU A 70 55.94 21.87 -28.31
CA LEU A 70 55.34 20.61 -28.75
C LEU A 70 55.85 20.21 -30.13
N LYS A 71 56.31 21.15 -30.96
CA LYS A 71 56.98 20.89 -32.24
C LYS A 71 58.43 20.44 -32.05
N GLU A 72 59.15 21.06 -31.10
CA GLU A 72 60.53 20.68 -30.75
C GLU A 72 60.61 19.37 -29.96
N HIS A 73 59.55 19.02 -29.23
CA HIS A 73 59.34 17.74 -28.56
C HIS A 73 58.20 16.93 -29.19
N ALA A 74 57.94 17.10 -30.50
CA ALA A 74 57.01 16.28 -31.27
C ALA A 74 57.64 14.90 -31.48
N ASP A 75 57.75 14.14 -30.39
CA ASP A 75 58.07 12.73 -30.49
C ASP A 75 56.83 12.07 -31.10
N GLU A 76 56.91 11.86 -32.41
CA GLU A 76 55.82 11.38 -33.25
C GLU A 76 55.27 10.04 -32.73
N ASP A 77 56.14 9.24 -32.10
CA ASP A 77 55.80 7.98 -31.43
C ASP A 77 54.98 8.21 -30.15
N VAL A 78 55.28 9.25 -29.36
CA VAL A 78 54.52 9.60 -28.15
C VAL A 78 53.14 10.14 -28.52
N CYS A 79 53.05 10.99 -29.54
CA CYS A 79 51.77 11.49 -30.04
C CYS A 79 50.91 10.35 -30.62
N ALA A 80 51.49 9.44 -31.40
CA ALA A 80 50.80 8.26 -31.92
C ALA A 80 50.32 7.33 -30.79
N LEU A 81 51.14 7.13 -29.75
CA LEU A 81 50.78 6.33 -28.58
C LEU A 81 49.61 6.95 -27.79
N VAL A 82 49.64 8.27 -27.56
CA VAL A 82 48.55 8.97 -26.85
C VAL A 82 47.23 8.89 -27.64
N LEU A 83 47.27 9.07 -28.96
CA LEU A 83 46.09 8.92 -29.82
C LEU A 83 45.55 7.49 -29.81
N SER A 84 46.44 6.50 -29.84
CA SER A 84 46.09 5.07 -29.75
C SER A 84 45.46 4.72 -28.39
N ILE A 85 46.02 5.21 -27.28
CA ILE A 85 45.43 5.03 -25.94
C ILE A 85 44.07 5.71 -25.85
N LEU A 86 43.92 6.92 -26.39
CA LEU A 86 42.65 7.64 -26.39
C LEU A 86 41.57 6.90 -27.19
N ASP A 87 41.93 6.38 -28.38
CA ASP A 87 41.02 5.58 -29.20
C ASP A 87 40.65 4.27 -28.49
N LYS A 88 41.61 3.60 -27.84
CA LYS A 88 41.37 2.38 -27.08
C LYS A 88 40.47 2.62 -25.86
N VAL A 89 40.74 3.66 -25.08
CA VAL A 89 39.89 4.05 -23.94
C VAL A 89 38.49 4.42 -24.42
N LYS A 90 38.37 5.17 -25.52
CA LYS A 90 37.08 5.55 -26.10
C LYS A 90 36.30 4.32 -26.55
N THR A 91 36.91 3.42 -27.30
CA THR A 91 36.27 2.20 -27.80
C THR A 91 35.84 1.28 -26.66
N GLU A 92 36.71 1.05 -25.67
CA GLU A 92 36.42 0.25 -24.48
C GLU A 92 35.30 0.88 -23.64
N THR A 93 35.37 2.18 -23.36
CA THR A 93 34.31 2.90 -22.62
C THR A 93 32.97 2.85 -23.36
N THR A 94 32.96 2.98 -24.69
CA THR A 94 31.72 2.85 -25.48
C THR A 94 31.17 1.42 -25.49
N ALA A 95 32.04 0.41 -25.50
CA ALA A 95 31.64 -0.99 -25.42
C ALA A 95 31.00 -1.28 -24.05
N ASP A 96 31.62 -0.84 -22.95
CA ASP A 96 31.10 -0.99 -21.59
C ASP A 96 29.76 -0.29 -21.41
N LEU A 97 29.63 0.95 -21.89
CA LEU A 97 28.36 1.70 -21.87
C LEU A 97 27.27 0.97 -22.67
N ASN A 98 27.60 0.40 -23.83
CA ASN A 98 26.65 -0.37 -24.63
C ASN A 98 26.19 -1.64 -23.92
N ILE A 99 27.10 -2.39 -23.29
CA ILE A 99 26.76 -3.59 -22.52
C ILE A 99 25.80 -3.24 -21.37
N VAL A 100 26.11 -2.17 -20.62
CA VAL A 100 25.25 -1.71 -19.51
C VAL A 100 23.89 -1.24 -20.02
N HIS A 101 23.86 -0.50 -21.14
CA HIS A 101 22.62 -0.05 -21.75
C HIS A 101 21.76 -1.23 -22.22
N GLU A 102 22.36 -2.21 -22.89
CA GLU A 102 21.66 -3.40 -23.38
C GLU A 102 21.11 -4.23 -22.22
N GLN A 103 21.88 -4.41 -21.14
CA GLN A 103 21.43 -5.09 -19.94
C GLN A 103 20.27 -4.35 -19.26
N LYS A 104 20.36 -3.02 -19.13
CA LYS A 104 19.26 -2.19 -18.59
C LYS A 104 18.01 -2.26 -19.46
N SER A 105 18.17 -2.23 -20.78
CA SER A 105 17.05 -2.38 -21.71
C SER A 105 16.39 -3.74 -21.58
N ARG A 106 17.18 -4.83 -21.52
CA ARG A 106 16.68 -6.19 -21.35
C ARG A 106 15.93 -6.38 -20.04
N THR A 107 16.51 -5.92 -18.93
CA THR A 107 15.85 -6.00 -17.61
C THR A 107 14.55 -5.20 -17.56
N ALA A 108 14.52 -4.00 -18.14
CA ALA A 108 13.31 -3.19 -18.23
C ALA A 108 12.21 -3.85 -19.09
N THR A 109 12.58 -4.47 -20.23
CA THR A 109 11.61 -5.21 -21.06
C THR A 109 11.07 -6.44 -20.33
N GLU A 110 11.93 -7.22 -19.67
CA GLU A 110 11.48 -8.38 -18.91
C GLU A 110 10.60 -8.00 -17.71
N GLU A 111 10.89 -6.89 -17.03
CA GLU A 111 10.04 -6.36 -15.95
C GLU A 111 8.67 -5.93 -16.47
N HIS A 112 8.65 -5.23 -17.62
CA HIS A 112 7.41 -4.85 -18.28
C HIS A 112 6.58 -6.06 -18.67
N ASP A 113 7.19 -7.06 -19.31
CA ASP A 113 6.51 -8.29 -19.72
C ASP A 113 5.96 -9.04 -18.50
N ARG A 114 6.74 -9.16 -17.42
CA ARG A 114 6.28 -9.73 -16.14
C ARG A 114 5.09 -8.97 -15.56
N HIS A 115 5.09 -7.64 -15.63
CA HIS A 115 3.96 -6.81 -15.17
C HIS A 115 2.71 -7.02 -16.03
N VAL A 116 2.87 -7.11 -17.35
CA VAL A 116 1.76 -7.36 -18.28
C VAL A 116 1.16 -8.74 -18.03
N GLU A 117 1.98 -9.78 -17.89
CA GLU A 117 1.51 -11.14 -17.59
C GLU A 117 0.79 -11.21 -16.23
N ALA A 118 1.33 -10.56 -15.20
CA ALA A 118 0.70 -10.49 -13.88
C ALA A 118 -0.67 -9.79 -13.96
N LEU A 119 -0.75 -8.67 -14.69
CA LEU A 119 -2.00 -7.93 -14.88
C LEU A 119 -3.04 -8.75 -15.66
N GLN A 120 -2.62 -9.46 -16.72
CA GLN A 120 -3.50 -10.34 -17.48
C GLN A 120 -4.04 -11.49 -16.62
N LYS A 121 -3.20 -12.09 -15.78
CA LYS A 121 -3.60 -13.14 -14.86
C LYS A 121 -4.59 -12.63 -13.82
N GLN A 122 -4.33 -11.46 -13.22
CA GLN A 122 -5.24 -10.82 -12.28
C GLN A 122 -6.59 -10.52 -12.94
N HIS A 123 -6.61 -9.92 -14.13
CA HIS A 123 -7.83 -9.63 -14.85
C HIS A 123 -8.63 -10.90 -15.18
N LEU A 124 -7.96 -11.99 -15.58
CA LEU A 124 -8.63 -13.27 -15.82
C LEU A 124 -9.25 -13.83 -14.54
N GLN A 125 -8.52 -13.76 -13.42
CA GLN A 125 -9.01 -14.20 -12.11
C GLN A 125 -10.22 -13.38 -11.65
N GLU A 126 -10.14 -12.05 -11.71
CA GLU A 126 -11.24 -11.15 -11.35
C GLU A 126 -12.48 -11.42 -12.22
N LYS A 127 -12.26 -11.66 -13.52
CA LYS A 127 -13.35 -12.03 -14.43
C LYS A 127 -13.99 -13.36 -14.04
N THR A 128 -13.21 -14.37 -13.68
CA THR A 128 -13.76 -15.67 -13.24
C THR A 128 -14.53 -15.53 -11.93
N GLU A 129 -13.97 -14.84 -10.93
CA GLU A 129 -14.63 -14.59 -9.64
C GLU A 129 -15.94 -13.80 -9.83
N LEU A 130 -15.94 -12.78 -10.70
CA LEU A 130 -17.15 -12.02 -11.01
C LEU A 130 -18.22 -12.88 -11.71
N THR A 131 -17.80 -13.77 -12.61
CA THR A 131 -18.74 -14.67 -13.30
C THR A 131 -19.33 -15.69 -12.32
N GLU A 132 -18.50 -16.27 -11.45
CA GLU A 132 -18.96 -17.24 -10.44
C GLU A 132 -19.92 -16.61 -9.42
N THR A 133 -19.62 -15.41 -8.95
CA THR A 133 -20.50 -14.66 -8.03
C THR A 133 -21.82 -14.28 -8.70
N PHE A 134 -21.80 -13.89 -9.98
CA PHE A 134 -23.01 -13.64 -10.76
C PHE A 134 -23.85 -14.91 -10.91
N ASP A 135 -23.25 -16.03 -11.32
CA ASP A 135 -23.95 -17.32 -11.49
C ASP A 135 -24.55 -17.82 -10.18
N ALA A 136 -23.85 -17.63 -9.06
CA ALA A 136 -24.35 -17.97 -7.73
C ALA A 136 -25.57 -17.11 -7.36
N ALA A 137 -25.50 -15.80 -7.58
CA ALA A 137 -26.62 -14.89 -7.33
C ALA A 137 -27.82 -15.20 -8.24
N GLU A 138 -27.59 -15.50 -9.51
CA GLU A 138 -28.62 -15.90 -10.46
C GLU A 138 -29.34 -17.18 -9.99
N LYS A 139 -28.59 -18.21 -9.58
CA LYS A 139 -29.17 -19.45 -9.04
C LYS A 139 -30.04 -19.21 -7.81
N ILE A 140 -29.58 -18.35 -6.88
CA ILE A 140 -30.35 -17.99 -5.68
C ILE A 140 -31.65 -17.29 -6.08
N LEU A 141 -31.59 -16.30 -6.97
CA LEU A 141 -32.76 -15.56 -7.42
C LEU A 141 -33.75 -16.48 -8.16
N LYS A 142 -33.25 -17.36 -9.01
CA LYS A 142 -34.08 -18.36 -9.70
C LYS A 142 -34.80 -19.27 -8.72
N GLY A 143 -34.10 -19.77 -7.69
CA GLY A 143 -34.70 -20.56 -6.62
C GLY A 143 -35.83 -19.82 -5.90
N LYS A 144 -35.63 -18.54 -5.56
CA LYS A 144 -36.67 -17.70 -4.94
C LYS A 144 -37.90 -17.49 -5.85
N VAL A 145 -37.69 -17.31 -7.15
CA VAL A 145 -38.78 -17.18 -8.12
C VAL A 145 -39.58 -18.49 -8.21
N GLU A 146 -38.91 -19.63 -8.21
CA GLU A 146 -39.57 -20.95 -8.22
C GLU A 146 -40.37 -21.20 -6.94
N GLU A 147 -39.82 -20.85 -5.78
CA GLU A 147 -40.51 -20.92 -4.48
C GLU A 147 -41.78 -20.06 -4.46
N GLN A 148 -41.67 -18.78 -4.84
CA GLN A 148 -42.81 -17.88 -4.93
C GLN A 148 -43.86 -18.35 -5.95
N ALA A 149 -43.44 -18.92 -7.08
CA ALA A 149 -44.34 -19.50 -8.06
C ALA A 149 -45.11 -20.71 -7.48
N ALA A 150 -44.45 -21.55 -6.68
CA ALA A 150 -45.09 -22.67 -5.99
C ALA A 150 -46.10 -22.18 -4.94
N GLU A 151 -45.75 -21.18 -4.12
CA GLU A 151 -46.66 -20.56 -3.16
C GLU A 151 -47.89 -19.97 -3.83
N LEU A 152 -47.70 -19.21 -4.91
CA LEU A 152 -48.79 -18.66 -5.72
C LEU A 152 -49.68 -19.77 -6.30
N GLN A 153 -49.09 -20.90 -6.72
CA GLN A 153 -49.87 -22.03 -7.20
C GLN A 153 -50.73 -22.64 -6.09
N VAL A 154 -50.19 -22.80 -4.88
CA VAL A 154 -50.94 -23.30 -3.71
C VAL A 154 -52.06 -22.34 -3.35
N TYR A 155 -51.78 -21.04 -3.28
CA TYR A 155 -52.79 -20.01 -3.03
C TYR A 155 -53.91 -20.05 -4.07
N ASN A 156 -53.59 -20.10 -5.35
CA ASN A 156 -54.57 -20.18 -6.43
C ASN A 156 -55.41 -21.47 -6.39
N LYS A 157 -54.81 -22.61 -6.00
CA LYS A 157 -55.54 -23.87 -5.78
C LYS A 157 -56.50 -23.74 -4.59
N LEU A 158 -56.06 -23.12 -3.49
CA LEU A 158 -56.90 -22.89 -2.32
C LEU A 158 -58.07 -21.95 -2.66
N LYS A 159 -57.79 -20.84 -3.35
CA LYS A 159 -58.80 -19.90 -3.83
C LYS A 159 -59.85 -20.59 -4.70
N ARG A 160 -59.43 -21.38 -5.69
CA ARG A 160 -60.37 -22.17 -6.51
C ARG A 160 -61.21 -23.13 -5.69
N ARG A 161 -60.63 -23.86 -4.73
CA ARG A 161 -61.40 -24.75 -3.85
C ARG A 161 -62.43 -24.00 -3.02
N VAL A 162 -62.13 -22.77 -2.59
CA VAL A 162 -63.08 -21.92 -1.88
C VAL A 162 -64.19 -21.44 -2.82
N ASP A 163 -63.85 -21.02 -4.03
CA ASP A 163 -64.81 -20.57 -5.04
C ASP A 163 -65.72 -21.72 -5.54
N GLU A 164 -65.16 -22.92 -5.72
CA GLU A 164 -65.86 -24.16 -6.11
C GLU A 164 -66.60 -24.82 -4.94
N SER A 165 -66.41 -24.32 -3.71
CA SER A 165 -67.06 -24.88 -2.53
C SER A 165 -68.55 -24.60 -2.58
N THR A 166 -69.32 -25.61 -2.98
CA THR A 166 -70.79 -25.59 -2.90
C THR A 166 -71.29 -25.62 -1.46
N PHE A 167 -70.41 -25.76 -0.45
CA PHE A 167 -70.78 -25.85 0.95
C PHE A 167 -71.72 -24.73 1.39
N LYS A 168 -71.48 -23.47 0.98
CA LYS A 168 -72.37 -22.36 1.30
C LYS A 168 -73.73 -22.47 0.61
N GLU A 169 -73.75 -22.92 -0.64
CA GLU A 169 -74.97 -23.09 -1.43
C GLU A 169 -75.78 -24.29 -0.95
N ASP A 170 -75.13 -25.39 -0.60
CA ASP A 170 -75.74 -26.62 -0.09
C ASP A 170 -76.23 -26.43 1.34
N LEU A 171 -75.52 -25.68 2.17
CA LEU A 171 -76.00 -25.23 3.48
C LEU A 171 -77.27 -24.39 3.32
N HIS A 172 -77.27 -23.40 2.41
CA HIS A 172 -78.47 -22.60 2.12
C HIS A 172 -79.63 -23.45 1.57
N ARG A 173 -79.35 -24.37 0.65
CA ARG A 173 -80.34 -25.27 0.04
C ARG A 173 -80.95 -26.21 1.09
N ASN A 174 -80.12 -26.73 2.00
CA ASN A 174 -80.55 -27.58 3.10
C ASN A 174 -81.44 -26.79 4.08
N ILE A 175 -81.03 -25.57 4.45
CA ILE A 175 -81.83 -24.65 5.27
C ILE A 175 -83.19 -24.35 4.61
N GLN A 176 -83.22 -24.16 3.29
CA GLN A 176 -84.47 -23.91 2.55
C GLN A 176 -85.36 -25.16 2.44
N ALA A 177 -84.77 -26.34 2.25
CA ALA A 177 -85.50 -27.59 2.02
C ALA A 177 -86.01 -28.23 3.31
N HIS A 178 -85.27 -28.10 4.40
CA HIS A 178 -85.54 -28.78 5.67
C HIS A 178 -85.82 -27.82 6.84
N GLY A 179 -85.78 -26.51 6.60
CA GLY A 179 -85.77 -25.49 7.64
C GLY A 179 -84.35 -25.31 8.19
N SER A 180 -84.16 -24.33 9.08
CA SER A 180 -82.92 -24.27 9.88
C SER A 180 -82.65 -25.67 10.43
N PRO A 181 -81.38 -26.15 10.43
CA PRO A 181 -80.96 -27.39 11.08
C PRO A 181 -81.50 -27.53 12.52
N GLY A 182 -81.99 -26.45 13.11
CA GLY A 182 -82.49 -26.35 14.46
C GLY A 182 -81.40 -25.80 15.35
N ALA A 183 -81.80 -25.20 16.47
CA ALA A 183 -80.90 -24.53 17.41
C ALA A 183 -79.71 -25.41 17.86
N PHE A 184 -79.86 -26.74 17.82
CA PHE A 184 -78.80 -27.68 18.15
C PHE A 184 -77.57 -27.57 17.21
N TRP A 185 -77.77 -27.60 15.90
CA TRP A 185 -76.64 -27.59 14.94
C TRP A 185 -76.03 -26.20 14.77
N GLU A 186 -76.83 -25.15 14.91
CA GLU A 186 -76.33 -23.77 15.00
C GLU A 186 -75.42 -23.62 16.22
N SER A 187 -75.85 -24.13 17.39
CA SER A 187 -75.02 -24.16 18.61
C SER A 187 -73.76 -25.00 18.45
N GLU A 188 -73.82 -26.15 17.78
CA GLU A 188 -72.63 -26.98 17.54
C GLU A 188 -71.64 -26.29 16.59
N GLN A 189 -72.13 -25.62 15.55
CA GLN A 189 -71.30 -24.85 14.62
C GLN A 189 -70.62 -23.66 15.32
N GLU A 190 -71.33 -22.95 16.19
CA GLU A 190 -70.76 -21.88 17.02
C GLU A 190 -69.70 -22.41 18.01
N SER A 191 -69.95 -23.56 18.64
CA SER A 191 -68.98 -24.23 19.52
C SER A 191 -67.70 -24.62 18.78
N LEU A 192 -67.83 -25.20 17.58
CA LEU A 192 -66.69 -25.56 16.74
C LEU A 192 -65.90 -24.34 16.27
N LEU A 193 -66.58 -23.25 15.90
CA LEU A 193 -65.93 -22.00 15.54
C LEU A 193 -65.09 -21.45 16.70
N PHE A 194 -65.64 -21.43 17.92
CA PHE A 194 -64.92 -21.01 19.11
C PHE A 194 -63.66 -21.85 19.36
N VAL A 195 -63.75 -23.18 19.23
CA VAL A 195 -62.59 -24.07 19.37
C VAL A 195 -61.54 -23.80 18.28
N ILE A 196 -61.95 -23.55 17.04
CA ILE A 196 -61.05 -23.22 15.93
C ILE A 196 -60.34 -21.88 16.19
N GLU A 197 -61.06 -20.86 16.65
CA GLU A 197 -60.49 -19.56 17.01
C GLU A 197 -59.46 -19.71 18.14
N MET A 198 -59.81 -20.41 19.23
CA MET A 198 -58.89 -20.70 20.32
C MET A 198 -57.63 -21.45 19.85
N LYS A 199 -57.78 -22.45 18.97
CA LYS A 199 -56.63 -23.18 18.42
C LYS A 199 -55.79 -22.30 17.52
N SER A 200 -56.41 -21.43 16.73
CA SER A 200 -55.72 -20.50 15.83
C SER A 200 -54.90 -19.46 16.61
N GLU A 201 -55.46 -18.88 17.68
CA GLU A 201 -54.74 -17.98 18.58
C GLU A 201 -53.55 -18.67 19.25
N ARG A 202 -53.73 -19.91 19.72
CA ARG A 202 -52.62 -20.70 20.31
C ARG A 202 -51.50 -20.95 19.31
N VAL A 203 -51.83 -21.25 18.05
CA VAL A 203 -50.82 -21.43 16.99
C VAL A 203 -50.08 -20.12 16.73
N GLN A 204 -50.81 -19.00 16.61
CA GLN A 204 -50.18 -17.68 16.42
C GLN A 204 -49.25 -17.30 17.59
N GLU A 205 -49.63 -17.60 18.83
CA GLU A 205 -48.78 -17.40 20.00
C GLU A 205 -47.50 -18.26 19.92
N GLN A 206 -47.62 -19.52 19.53
CA GLN A 206 -46.45 -20.40 19.33
C GLN A 206 -45.55 -19.89 18.19
N SER A 207 -46.11 -19.40 17.08
CA SER A 207 -45.34 -18.79 15.99
C SER A 207 -44.57 -17.55 16.44
N ARG A 208 -45.18 -16.68 17.27
CA ARG A 208 -44.49 -15.51 17.84
C ARG A 208 -43.33 -15.93 18.76
N LYS A 209 -43.52 -16.96 19.58
CA LYS A 209 -42.43 -17.50 20.44
C LYS A 209 -41.31 -18.10 19.62
N LEU A 210 -41.63 -18.81 18.53
CA LEU A 210 -40.63 -19.39 17.63
C LEU A 210 -39.76 -18.29 17.00
N GLN A 211 -40.37 -17.22 16.48
CA GLN A 211 -39.65 -16.07 15.92
C GLN A 211 -38.74 -15.39 16.94
N GLN A 212 -39.20 -15.24 18.19
CA GLN A 212 -38.35 -14.69 19.27
C GLN A 212 -37.15 -15.59 19.55
N MET A 213 -37.35 -16.91 19.53
CA MET A 213 -36.28 -17.89 19.74
C MET A 213 -35.28 -17.89 18.58
N GLU A 214 -35.74 -17.80 17.33
CA GLU A 214 -34.89 -17.66 16.14
C GLU A 214 -34.01 -16.41 16.23
N ALA A 215 -34.58 -15.25 16.62
CA ALA A 215 -33.81 -14.02 16.81
C ALA A 215 -32.78 -14.11 17.95
N LEU A 216 -33.06 -14.89 18.99
CA LEU A 216 -32.09 -15.15 20.06
C LEU A 216 -30.95 -16.07 19.60
N VAL A 217 -31.25 -17.08 18.77
CA VAL A 217 -30.23 -17.96 18.17
C VAL A 217 -29.30 -17.16 17.27
N GLU A 218 -29.83 -16.29 16.41
CA GLU A 218 -29.02 -15.43 15.54
C GLU A 218 -28.10 -14.50 16.34
N LYS A 219 -28.60 -13.88 17.41
CA LYS A 219 -27.78 -13.08 18.32
C LYS A 219 -26.69 -13.91 19.01
N ASN A 220 -27.01 -15.13 19.41
CA ASN A 220 -26.05 -16.01 20.06
C ASN A 220 -24.90 -16.36 19.10
N LEU A 221 -25.22 -16.75 17.87
CA LEU A 221 -24.22 -17.00 16.82
C LEU A 221 -23.31 -15.78 16.58
N SER A 222 -23.90 -14.58 16.49
CA SER A 222 -23.11 -13.35 16.34
C SER A 222 -22.18 -13.07 17.53
N LEU A 223 -22.60 -13.40 18.75
CA LEU A 223 -21.77 -13.28 19.95
C LEU A 223 -20.66 -14.33 19.97
N GLU A 224 -20.94 -15.57 19.56
CA GLU A 224 -19.93 -16.62 19.40
C GLU A 224 -18.84 -16.21 18.42
N ASP A 225 -19.20 -15.65 17.27
CA ASP A 225 -18.25 -15.11 16.28
C ASP A 225 -17.38 -13.99 16.87
N GLN A 226 -17.99 -13.07 17.63
CA GLN A 226 -17.26 -11.99 18.30
C GLN A 226 -16.28 -12.53 19.35
N ILE A 227 -16.68 -13.55 20.12
CA ILE A 227 -15.81 -14.21 21.10
C ILE A 227 -14.62 -14.85 20.39
N ILE A 228 -14.84 -15.57 19.30
CA ILE A 228 -13.77 -16.20 18.52
C ILE A 228 -12.79 -15.12 18.01
N HIS A 229 -13.30 -14.02 17.47
CA HIS A 229 -12.47 -12.92 16.99
C HIS A 229 -11.61 -12.31 18.11
N VAL A 230 -12.20 -12.03 19.26
CA VAL A 230 -11.48 -11.48 20.42
C VAL A 230 -10.43 -12.47 20.95
N LEU A 231 -10.74 -13.77 21.00
CA LEU A 231 -9.78 -14.80 21.40
C LEU A 231 -8.59 -14.86 20.44
N GLN A 232 -8.84 -14.77 19.13
CA GLN A 232 -7.78 -14.75 18.13
C GLN A 232 -6.90 -13.50 18.23
N GLN A 233 -7.48 -12.33 18.46
CA GLN A 233 -6.73 -11.10 18.74
C GLN A 233 -5.89 -11.22 20.02
N ASN A 234 -6.43 -11.85 21.06
CA ASN A 234 -5.70 -12.08 22.31
C ASN A 234 -4.47 -12.97 22.08
N GLU A 235 -4.62 -14.01 21.26
CA GLU A 235 -3.52 -14.91 20.93
C GLU A 235 -2.43 -14.23 20.11
N ASP A 236 -2.80 -13.42 19.12
CA ASP A 236 -1.82 -12.61 18.37
C ASP A 236 -1.03 -11.67 19.30
N LEU A 237 -1.72 -11.02 20.25
CA LEU A 237 -1.06 -10.18 21.25
C LEU A 237 -0.12 -10.98 22.16
N ARG A 238 -0.50 -12.20 22.59
CA ARG A 238 0.40 -13.07 23.37
C ARG A 238 1.67 -13.40 22.59
N VAL A 239 1.53 -13.84 21.34
CA VAL A 239 2.68 -14.16 20.48
C VAL A 239 3.60 -12.94 20.31
N ARG A 240 3.02 -11.75 20.12
CA ARG A 240 3.80 -10.50 20.05
C ARG A 240 4.53 -10.18 21.35
N ILE A 241 3.89 -10.39 22.50
CA ILE A 241 4.51 -10.21 23.82
C ILE A 241 5.68 -11.18 23.98
N ASP A 242 5.52 -12.46 23.64
CA ASP A 242 6.55 -13.48 23.77
C ASP A 242 7.77 -13.17 22.86
N ASN A 243 7.52 -12.68 21.65
CA ASN A 243 8.57 -12.21 20.75
C ASN A 243 9.34 -11.01 21.35
N CYS A 244 8.62 -10.02 21.89
CA CYS A 244 9.26 -8.88 22.56
C CYS A 244 10.06 -9.31 23.79
N GLN A 245 9.54 -10.24 24.60
CA GLN A 245 10.25 -10.77 25.75
C GLN A 245 11.55 -11.49 25.33
N THR A 246 11.49 -12.28 24.27
CA THR A 246 12.66 -12.98 23.71
C THR A 246 13.72 -11.98 23.25
N LEU A 247 13.32 -10.90 22.56
CA LEU A 247 14.23 -9.83 22.15
C LEU A 247 14.86 -9.11 23.35
N ILE A 248 14.06 -8.81 24.39
CA ILE A 248 14.57 -8.18 25.62
C ILE A 248 15.62 -9.07 26.30
N GLN A 249 15.36 -10.38 26.38
CA GLN A 249 16.32 -11.34 26.95
C GLN A 249 17.62 -11.38 26.14
N GLN A 250 17.53 -11.38 24.79
CA GLN A 250 18.69 -11.38 23.90
C GLN A 250 19.52 -10.10 24.04
N LEU A 251 18.88 -8.92 24.01
CA LEU A 251 19.57 -7.64 24.21
C LEU A 251 20.20 -7.53 25.59
N SER A 252 19.54 -8.04 26.63
CA SER A 252 20.09 -8.07 27.99
C SER A 252 21.34 -8.94 28.08
N LYS A 253 21.35 -10.08 27.38
CA LYS A 253 22.52 -10.96 27.28
C LYS A 253 23.68 -10.27 26.56
N GLU A 254 23.41 -9.65 25.40
CA GLU A 254 24.42 -8.91 24.64
C GLU A 254 25.00 -7.75 25.44
N GLN A 255 24.17 -7.01 26.18
CA GLN A 255 24.60 -5.94 27.07
C GLN A 255 25.54 -6.46 28.17
N GLN A 256 25.22 -7.61 28.76
CA GLN A 256 26.06 -8.23 29.78
C GLN A 256 27.39 -8.71 29.19
N ASP A 257 27.38 -9.33 28.01
CA ASP A 257 28.58 -9.79 27.31
C ASP A 257 29.51 -8.61 26.94
N LEU A 258 28.95 -7.51 26.44
CA LEU A 258 29.65 -6.25 26.16
C LEU A 258 30.28 -5.66 27.41
N LYS A 259 29.56 -5.63 28.53
CA LYS A 259 30.09 -5.14 29.81
C LYS A 259 31.29 -5.97 30.28
N VAL A 260 31.19 -7.30 30.20
CA VAL A 260 32.30 -8.20 30.57
C VAL A 260 33.50 -7.99 29.63
N ALA A 261 33.28 -7.82 28.33
CA ALA A 261 34.36 -7.53 27.38
C ALA A 261 35.04 -6.19 27.67
N LEU A 262 34.27 -5.15 28.01
CA LEU A 262 34.78 -3.84 28.39
C LEU A 262 35.63 -3.91 29.67
N GLU A 263 35.16 -4.62 30.70
CA GLU A 263 35.92 -4.83 31.95
C GLU A 263 37.25 -5.54 31.68
N ARG A 264 37.26 -6.57 30.82
CA ARG A 264 38.49 -7.26 30.39
C ARG A 264 39.44 -6.31 29.64
N GLN A 265 38.94 -5.50 28.72
CA GLN A 265 39.75 -4.54 27.97
C GLN A 265 40.34 -3.47 28.90
N ALA A 266 39.57 -2.97 29.87
CA ALA A 266 40.03 -2.02 30.86
C ALA A 266 41.17 -2.59 31.72
N ALA A 267 41.04 -3.85 32.17
CA ALA A 267 42.08 -4.54 32.91
C ALA A 267 43.38 -4.71 32.09
N LEU A 268 43.27 -5.09 30.81
CA LEU A 268 44.43 -5.17 29.91
C LEU A 268 45.10 -3.82 29.69
N ASN A 269 44.31 -2.76 29.47
CA ASN A 269 44.83 -1.39 29.34
C ASN A 269 45.56 -0.93 30.60
N GLN A 270 45.03 -1.22 31.80
CA GLN A 270 45.69 -0.90 33.05
C GLN A 270 47.04 -1.61 33.16
N LYS A 271 47.10 -2.90 32.83
CA LYS A 271 48.35 -3.68 32.81
C LYS A 271 49.37 -3.10 31.83
N LEU A 272 48.94 -2.77 30.61
CA LEU A 272 49.80 -2.18 29.59
C LEU A 272 50.32 -0.79 30.00
N SER A 273 49.48 0.00 30.67
CA SER A 273 49.88 1.31 31.21
C SER A 273 50.93 1.17 32.30
N GLN A 274 50.79 0.20 33.20
CA GLN A 274 51.81 -0.10 34.22
C GLN A 274 53.12 -0.54 33.57
N GLU A 275 53.06 -1.43 32.57
CA GLU A 275 54.26 -1.88 31.84
C GLU A 275 54.94 -0.72 31.09
N LYS A 276 54.16 0.15 30.45
CA LYS A 276 54.65 1.38 29.83
C LYS A 276 55.37 2.28 30.84
N GLU A 277 54.78 2.50 32.02
CA GLU A 277 55.39 3.32 33.07
C GLU A 277 56.71 2.71 33.57
N GLN A 278 56.75 1.38 33.78
CA GLN A 278 57.97 0.65 34.14
C GLN A 278 59.07 0.80 33.06
N LEU A 279 58.71 0.70 31.78
CA LEU A 279 59.65 0.88 30.67
C LEU A 279 60.16 2.33 30.59
N MET A 280 59.28 3.32 30.76
CA MET A 280 59.66 4.73 30.80
C MET A 280 60.60 5.04 31.97
N PHE A 281 60.35 4.45 33.14
CA PHE A 281 61.25 4.55 34.30
C PHE A 281 62.63 3.96 33.99
N LYS A 282 62.69 2.76 33.39
CA LYS A 282 63.95 2.13 32.96
C LYS A 282 64.70 3.00 31.94
N LEU A 283 63.99 3.61 30.99
CA LEU A 283 64.61 4.47 29.96
C LEU A 283 65.21 5.75 30.58
N ARG A 284 64.47 6.44 31.46
CA ARG A 284 64.97 7.65 32.14
C ARG A 284 66.15 7.38 33.05
N ASN A 285 66.19 6.20 33.67
CA ASN A 285 67.26 5.82 34.59
C ASN A 285 68.40 5.06 33.91
N ARG A 286 68.37 4.91 32.57
CA ARG A 286 69.42 4.28 31.77
C ARG A 286 70.71 5.12 31.74
N ASP A 287 70.61 6.43 31.95
CA ASP A 287 71.77 7.34 32.01
C ASP A 287 72.39 7.47 33.42
N SER A 288 72.07 6.57 34.37
CA SER A 288 72.55 6.65 35.76
C SER A 288 73.24 5.40 36.32
N CYS A 289 73.69 4.44 35.49
CA CYS A 289 74.69 3.45 35.93
C CYS A 289 75.54 2.90 34.76
N PRO A 290 76.85 2.66 34.98
CA PRO A 290 77.83 2.41 33.92
C PRO A 290 77.75 0.99 33.34
N THR A 291 78.11 0.91 32.06
CA THR A 291 78.59 -0.24 31.28
C THR A 291 78.55 -1.61 31.95
N ILE A 292 77.70 -2.51 31.44
CA ILE A 292 77.99 -3.95 31.47
C ILE A 292 77.80 -4.54 30.08
N HIS A 293 78.96 -4.81 29.48
CA HIS A 293 79.33 -5.85 28.51
C HIS A 293 78.24 -6.47 27.61
N LEU A 294 78.42 -6.26 26.30
CA LEU A 294 78.03 -7.24 25.29
C LEU A 294 78.85 -8.53 25.42
N PRO A 295 78.25 -9.69 25.16
CA PRO A 295 78.92 -10.81 24.51
C PRO A 295 78.44 -10.96 23.06
N ALA A 296 79.41 -11.13 22.16
CA ALA A 296 79.19 -11.53 20.78
C ALA A 296 78.93 -13.04 20.67
N MET A 297 78.03 -13.42 19.76
CA MET A 297 78.21 -14.45 18.70
C MET A 297 76.86 -15.07 18.32
N MET A 298 76.56 -14.97 17.01
CA MET A 298 75.60 -15.80 16.27
C MET A 298 75.97 -17.30 16.36
N PRO A 299 75.01 -18.21 16.14
CA PRO A 299 74.86 -18.76 14.79
C PRO A 299 73.41 -18.91 14.30
N GLU A 300 73.28 -18.84 12.97
CA GLU A 300 72.15 -19.32 12.16
C GLU A 300 71.72 -20.74 12.55
N ILE A 301 70.44 -21.07 12.32
CA ILE A 301 69.99 -22.28 11.59
C ILE A 301 68.56 -22.03 11.05
N THR A 302 68.42 -22.43 9.80
CA THR A 302 67.29 -22.44 8.86
C THR A 302 66.06 -23.28 9.25
N GLN A 303 64.91 -22.82 8.74
CA GLN A 303 63.73 -23.52 8.20
C GLN A 303 63.29 -24.88 8.76
N SER A 304 62.02 -24.95 9.19
CA SER A 304 60.91 -25.65 8.50
C SER A 304 59.58 -25.11 8.98
#